data_AF-A0A7V8TYB4-F1
#
_entry.id   AF-A0A7V8TYB4-F1
#
_cell.length_a   1.000
_cell.length_b   1.000
_cell.length_c   1.000
_cell.angle_alpha   90.00
_cell.angle_beta   90.00
_cell.angle_gamma   90.00
#
_symmetry.space_group_name_H-M   'P 1'
#
loop_
_entity.id
_entity.type
_entity.pdbx_description
1 polymer ?
#
loop_
_entity_poly.entity_id
_entity_poly.type
_entity_poly.pdbx_seq_one_letter_code
_entity_poly.pdbx_strand_id
1 'polypeptide(L)'
;MLDKYFDYRKHKTDFKTEVIAGVSTFLTMAYIMFLNPVILADGGFDFGGVFTATALAAALACFIAAFYAKTWPVGLAPGMGINAFIAYGVCLGMNYTPAEALGAVLVAGVVFLIISLTPLRAWLINSIPKSLKLGIGAGIGLFLALIGFQLMGLTSDNPVVLVQLGDLSKPLTLLGAAAFISMIVMEKMKIKGNIIIGIVAFSIIAWLGGWANFNGVVSSPPPMTHLFTFDLGAALSASMVTVIFTLFFIDFFDTAGTLTSVANVAGKIGSDGKIKDIDKAMLSDSVSTVAGAVLGTSTVTTYVESAAGVKAGGRTGMTSLVIGIGFLLCLFFSPLAT
;
A
#
# COMPACT_ATOMS: atom_id res chain seq x y z
N MET A 1 -19.15 -4.19 24.31
CA MET A 1 -18.03 -3.24 24.55
C MET A 1 -17.62 -2.54 23.26
N LEU A 2 -17.37 -3.27 22.16
CA LEU A 2 -17.00 -2.67 20.85
C LEU A 2 -18.07 -1.73 20.27
N ASP A 3 -19.36 -2.07 20.37
CA ASP A 3 -20.48 -1.21 19.93
C ASP A 3 -20.46 0.18 20.58
N LYS A 4 -20.14 0.25 21.89
CA LYS A 4 -19.99 1.52 22.62
C LYS A 4 -18.69 2.25 22.33
N TYR A 5 -17.63 1.54 21.92
CA TYR A 5 -16.33 2.15 21.66
C TYR A 5 -16.27 2.82 20.27
N PHE A 6 -16.88 2.17 19.28
CA PHE A 6 -16.95 2.64 17.90
C PHE A 6 -18.25 3.40 17.57
N ASP A 7 -19.16 3.53 18.54
CA ASP A 7 -20.44 4.24 18.39
C ASP A 7 -21.23 3.81 17.14
N TYR A 8 -21.40 2.51 16.90
CA TYR A 8 -21.98 2.00 15.64
C TYR A 8 -23.33 2.64 15.30
N ARG A 9 -24.19 2.83 16.30
CA ARG A 9 -25.51 3.50 16.13
C ARG A 9 -25.38 4.93 15.62
N LYS A 10 -24.40 5.70 16.12
CA LYS A 10 -24.15 7.08 15.68
C LYS A 10 -23.66 7.12 14.22
N HIS A 11 -22.91 6.09 13.84
CA HIS A 11 -22.35 5.94 12.50
C HIS A 11 -23.27 5.16 11.54
N LYS A 12 -24.47 4.77 11.96
CA LYS A 12 -25.47 4.00 11.18
C LYS A 12 -24.89 2.71 10.60
N THR A 13 -24.11 1.98 11.40
CA THR A 13 -23.48 0.70 11.05
C THR A 13 -23.75 -0.35 12.13
N ASP A 14 -23.27 -1.58 11.93
CA ASP A 14 -23.28 -2.66 12.91
C ASP A 14 -22.02 -3.53 12.78
N PHE A 15 -21.80 -4.42 13.76
CA PHE A 15 -20.62 -5.28 13.79
C PHE A 15 -20.48 -6.15 12.53
N LYS A 16 -21.57 -6.74 12.03
CA LYS A 16 -21.54 -7.62 10.86
C LYS A 16 -21.14 -6.83 9.60
N THR A 17 -21.68 -5.63 9.46
CA THR A 17 -21.38 -4.70 8.38
C THR A 17 -19.92 -4.27 8.40
N GLU A 18 -19.39 -3.91 9.56
CA GLU A 18 -17.97 -3.55 9.71
C GLU A 18 -17.03 -4.72 9.40
N VAL A 19 -17.38 -5.95 9.79
CA VAL A 19 -16.58 -7.14 9.44
C VAL A 19 -16.59 -7.40 7.94
N ILE A 20 -17.77 -7.34 7.29
CA ILE A 20 -17.87 -7.50 5.84
C ILE A 20 -17.11 -6.38 5.11
N ALA A 21 -17.18 -5.15 5.61
CA ALA A 21 -16.45 -4.02 5.08
C ALA A 21 -14.94 -4.21 5.21
N GLY A 22 -14.46 -4.64 6.38
CA GLY A 22 -13.05 -4.90 6.63
C GLY A 22 -12.50 -6.01 5.75
N VAL A 23 -13.22 -7.13 5.64
CA VAL A 23 -12.86 -8.23 4.72
C VAL A 23 -12.87 -7.75 3.27
N SER A 24 -13.87 -6.97 2.87
CA SER A 24 -13.94 -6.45 1.49
C SER A 24 -12.75 -5.55 1.17
N THR A 25 -12.39 -4.63 2.06
CA THR A 25 -11.21 -3.76 1.89
C THR A 25 -9.91 -4.57 1.91
N PHE A 26 -9.77 -5.51 2.85
CA PHE A 26 -8.60 -6.38 2.93
C PHE A 26 -8.40 -7.17 1.63
N LEU A 27 -9.47 -7.76 1.07
CA LEU A 27 -9.39 -8.48 -0.20
C LEU A 27 -9.02 -7.58 -1.39
N THR A 28 -9.31 -6.28 -1.33
CA THR A 28 -8.83 -5.33 -2.35
C THR A 28 -7.38 -4.89 -2.12
N MET A 29 -6.85 -5.04 -0.91
CA MET A 29 -5.48 -4.63 -0.55
C MET A 29 -4.48 -5.78 -0.50
N ALA A 30 -4.91 -7.04 -0.39
CA ALA A 30 -4.02 -8.16 -0.06
C ALA A 30 -2.92 -8.40 -1.11
N TYR A 31 -3.07 -7.88 -2.33
CA TYR A 31 -2.02 -7.93 -3.34
C TYR A 31 -0.71 -7.30 -2.85
N ILE A 32 -0.75 -6.36 -1.90
CA ILE A 32 0.43 -5.69 -1.37
C ILE A 32 1.40 -6.66 -0.68
N MET A 33 0.88 -7.76 -0.14
CA MET A 33 1.68 -8.83 0.47
C MET A 33 2.67 -9.44 -0.51
N PHE A 34 2.36 -9.43 -1.80
CA PHE A 34 3.20 -10.00 -2.84
C PHE A 34 3.96 -8.89 -3.58
N LEU A 35 3.25 -7.81 -3.90
CA LEU A 35 3.79 -6.79 -4.79
C LEU A 35 4.85 -5.91 -4.10
N ASN A 36 4.69 -5.61 -2.81
CA ASN A 36 5.69 -4.81 -2.09
C ASN A 36 7.04 -5.55 -1.96
N PRO A 37 7.08 -6.83 -1.53
CA PRO A 37 8.32 -7.61 -1.53
C PRO A 37 8.95 -7.75 -2.91
N VAL A 38 8.17 -8.01 -3.97
CA VAL A 38 8.71 -8.10 -5.34
C VAL A 38 9.43 -6.81 -5.73
N ILE A 39 8.76 -5.65 -5.56
CA ILE A 39 9.32 -4.37 -5.96
C ILE A 39 10.55 -4.01 -5.13
N LEU A 40 10.48 -4.16 -3.80
CA LEU A 40 11.63 -3.82 -2.95
C LEU A 40 12.80 -4.79 -3.14
N ALA A 41 12.56 -6.04 -3.53
CA ALA A 41 13.62 -6.99 -3.85
C ALA A 41 14.48 -6.55 -5.06
N ASP A 42 13.88 -5.89 -6.06
CA ASP A 42 14.62 -5.28 -7.16
C ASP A 42 15.58 -4.18 -6.67
N GLY A 43 15.21 -3.47 -5.60
CA GLY A 43 16.05 -2.50 -4.89
C GLY A 43 17.10 -3.13 -3.96
N GLY A 44 17.24 -4.46 -3.94
CA GLY A 44 18.21 -5.18 -3.11
C GLY A 44 17.71 -5.56 -1.70
N PHE A 45 16.42 -5.38 -1.40
CA PHE A 45 15.85 -5.84 -0.13
C PHE A 45 15.63 -7.36 -0.15
N ASP A 46 15.96 -8.05 0.95
CA ASP A 46 15.49 -9.42 1.16
C ASP A 46 13.96 -9.56 1.11
N PHE A 47 13.48 -10.35 0.14
CA PHE A 47 12.05 -10.58 -0.13
C PHE A 47 11.30 -11.10 1.10
N GLY A 48 11.87 -12.10 1.79
CA GLY A 48 11.23 -12.73 2.94
C GLY A 48 11.04 -11.73 4.09
N GLY A 49 12.10 -10.99 4.43
CA GLY A 49 12.04 -9.95 5.45
C GLY A 49 11.03 -8.85 5.12
N VAL A 50 10.99 -8.39 3.87
CA VAL A 50 10.00 -7.39 3.44
C VAL A 50 8.59 -7.94 3.47
N PHE A 51 8.35 -9.21 3.14
CA PHE A 51 7.03 -9.84 3.24
C PHE A 51 6.51 -9.77 4.68
N THR A 52 7.32 -10.21 5.64
CA THR A 52 6.97 -10.18 7.07
C THR A 52 6.81 -8.74 7.57
N ALA A 53 7.72 -7.84 7.19
CA ALA A 53 7.66 -6.42 7.54
C ALA A 53 6.38 -5.75 6.99
N THR A 54 6.01 -6.05 5.74
CA THR A 54 4.79 -5.54 5.10
C THR A 54 3.55 -5.93 5.87
N ALA A 55 3.42 -7.21 6.23
CA ALA A 55 2.26 -7.73 6.95
C ALA A 55 2.14 -7.12 8.35
N LEU A 56 3.25 -7.06 9.09
CA LEU A 56 3.28 -6.51 10.45
C LEU A 56 3.07 -5.00 10.45
N ALA A 57 3.68 -4.27 9.52
CA ALA A 57 3.51 -2.83 9.40
C ALA A 57 2.08 -2.47 9.00
N ALA A 58 1.49 -3.17 8.02
CA ALA A 58 0.11 -2.97 7.63
C ALA A 58 -0.87 -3.31 8.77
N ALA A 59 -0.61 -4.41 9.51
CA ALA A 59 -1.41 -4.77 10.68
C ALA A 59 -1.33 -3.70 11.77
N LEU A 60 -0.12 -3.29 12.15
CA LEU A 60 0.13 -2.27 13.15
C LEU A 60 -0.53 -0.94 12.74
N ALA A 61 -0.36 -0.52 11.50
CA ALA A 61 -0.94 0.71 10.96
C ALA A 61 -2.47 0.69 11.00
N CYS A 62 -3.06 -0.43 10.59
CA CYS A 62 -4.50 -0.64 10.68
C CYS A 62 -5.01 -0.64 12.12
N PHE A 63 -4.23 -1.14 13.09
CA PHE A 63 -4.58 -1.06 14.52
C PHE A 63 -4.47 0.36 15.07
N ILE A 64 -3.42 1.10 14.71
CA ILE A 64 -3.30 2.52 15.07
C ILE A 64 -4.52 3.27 14.53
N ALA A 65 -4.90 3.04 13.26
CA ALA A 65 -6.08 3.67 12.67
C ALA A 65 -7.38 3.23 13.39
N ALA A 66 -7.51 1.95 13.72
CA ALA A 66 -8.68 1.42 14.42
C ALA A 66 -8.90 2.12 15.77
N PHE A 67 -7.85 2.32 16.56
CA PHE A 67 -7.98 2.82 17.93
C PHE A 67 -7.82 4.34 18.04
N TYR A 68 -7.03 4.97 17.17
CA TYR A 68 -6.81 6.42 17.18
C TYR A 68 -7.77 7.16 16.26
N ALA A 69 -7.88 6.71 15.01
CA ALA A 69 -8.79 7.25 14.00
C ALA A 69 -10.14 6.52 13.98
N LYS A 70 -10.73 6.26 15.16
CA LYS A 70 -11.91 5.39 15.37
C LYS A 70 -13.11 5.64 14.45
N THR A 71 -13.26 6.85 13.90
CA THR A 71 -14.36 7.19 13.00
C THR A 71 -14.04 6.89 11.53
N TRP A 72 -12.84 6.40 11.19
CA TRP A 72 -12.38 6.18 9.83
C TRP A 72 -12.30 4.70 9.48
N PRO A 73 -13.02 4.24 8.43
CA PRO A 73 -12.94 2.87 7.94
C PRO A 73 -11.85 2.73 6.87
N VAL A 74 -10.59 2.93 7.25
CA VAL A 74 -9.44 2.93 6.32
C VAL A 74 -8.49 1.78 6.57
N GLY A 75 -7.99 1.18 5.49
CA GLY A 75 -6.83 0.29 5.51
C GLY A 75 -5.54 1.09 5.26
N LEU A 76 -4.49 0.72 5.98
CA LEU A 76 -3.15 1.28 5.80
C LEU A 76 -2.17 0.16 5.49
N ALA A 77 -1.32 0.35 4.50
CA ALA A 77 -0.28 -0.58 4.09
C ALA A 77 0.85 0.18 3.35
N PRO A 78 2.00 -0.45 3.04
CA PRO A 78 3.07 0.20 2.29
C PRO A 78 2.59 0.82 0.97
N GLY A 79 2.89 2.10 0.71
CA GLY A 79 2.39 2.83 -0.45
C GLY A 79 3.03 2.40 -1.77
N MET A 80 2.20 2.10 -2.77
CA MET A 80 2.66 1.59 -4.07
C MET A 80 3.45 2.61 -4.91
N GLY A 81 3.17 3.91 -4.80
CA GLY A 81 4.02 4.90 -5.47
C GLY A 81 5.39 5.01 -4.81
N ILE A 82 5.43 4.81 -3.50
CA ILE A 82 6.57 5.11 -2.65
C ILE A 82 7.56 3.95 -2.65
N ASN A 83 7.08 2.70 -2.62
CA ASN A 83 7.94 1.52 -2.75
C ASN A 83 8.66 1.46 -4.10
N ALA A 84 7.99 1.83 -5.19
CA ALA A 84 8.57 1.88 -6.53
C ALA A 84 9.62 2.99 -6.63
N PHE A 85 9.36 4.16 -6.04
CA PHE A 85 10.37 5.22 -5.96
C PHE A 85 11.60 4.79 -5.15
N ILE A 86 11.41 4.07 -4.04
CA ILE A 86 12.52 3.53 -3.25
C ILE A 86 13.33 2.52 -4.05
N ALA A 87 12.69 1.51 -4.64
CA ALA A 87 13.40 0.45 -5.37
C ALA A 87 14.10 0.97 -6.62
N TYR A 88 13.35 1.63 -7.52
CA TYR A 88 13.85 2.00 -8.83
C TYR A 88 14.56 3.35 -8.84
N GLY A 89 14.05 4.33 -8.06
CA GLY A 89 14.62 5.67 -8.01
C GLY A 89 15.84 5.75 -7.09
N VAL A 90 15.68 5.33 -5.85
CA VAL A 90 16.71 5.50 -4.79
C VAL A 90 17.74 4.38 -4.85
N CYS A 91 17.31 3.12 -4.79
CA CYS A 91 18.24 2.00 -4.75
C CYS A 91 18.91 1.75 -6.09
N LEU A 92 18.14 1.54 -7.16
CA LEU A 92 18.70 1.25 -8.49
C LEU A 92 19.22 2.52 -9.21
N GLY A 93 18.45 3.60 -9.19
CA GLY A 93 18.80 4.83 -9.90
C GLY A 93 19.94 5.63 -9.28
N MET A 94 20.04 5.64 -7.95
CA MET A 94 21.06 6.41 -7.21
C MET A 94 22.10 5.53 -6.50
N ASN A 95 22.00 4.20 -6.63
CA ASN A 95 22.91 3.21 -6.02
C ASN A 95 22.96 3.25 -4.48
N TYR A 96 21.86 3.60 -3.83
CA TYR A 96 21.77 3.51 -2.37
C TYR A 96 21.39 2.11 -1.89
N THR A 97 21.90 1.74 -0.73
CA THR A 97 21.57 0.46 -0.09
C THR A 97 20.16 0.50 0.54
N PRO A 98 19.53 -0.67 0.78
CA PRO A 98 18.26 -0.77 1.50
C PRO A 98 18.26 -0.05 2.86
N ALA A 99 19.37 -0.14 3.60
CA ALA A 99 19.54 0.51 4.91
C ALA A 99 19.47 2.04 4.81
N GLU A 100 20.15 2.63 3.82
CA GLU A 100 20.16 4.08 3.58
C GLU A 100 18.78 4.55 3.11
N ALA A 101 18.12 3.78 2.25
CA ALA A 101 16.77 4.07 1.81
C ALA A 101 15.75 4.02 2.97
N LEU A 102 15.83 3.02 3.86
CA LEU A 102 15.02 2.95 5.08
C LEU A 102 15.30 4.12 6.03
N GLY A 103 16.55 4.57 6.12
CA GLY A 103 16.93 5.80 6.82
C GLY A 103 16.20 7.02 6.28
N ALA A 104 16.18 7.19 4.95
CA ALA A 104 15.45 8.28 4.30
C ALA A 104 13.94 8.19 4.56
N VAL A 105 13.35 7.00 4.50
CA VAL A 105 11.93 6.75 4.83
C VAL A 105 11.63 7.13 6.27
N LEU A 106 12.48 6.73 7.22
CA LEU A 106 12.32 7.04 8.63
C LEU A 106 12.35 8.55 8.87
N VAL A 107 13.34 9.26 8.31
CA VAL A 107 13.46 10.72 8.45
C VAL A 107 12.27 11.42 7.80
N ALA A 108 11.87 11.02 6.60
CA ALA A 108 10.69 11.57 5.91
C ALA A 108 9.42 11.36 6.74
N GLY A 109 9.24 10.17 7.33
CA GLY A 109 8.14 9.85 8.23
C GLY A 109 8.12 10.70 9.50
N VAL A 110 9.28 10.92 10.13
CA VAL A 110 9.41 11.80 11.30
C VAL A 110 9.08 13.25 10.94
N VAL A 111 9.56 13.74 9.80
CA VAL A 111 9.22 15.09 9.30
C VAL A 111 7.71 15.19 9.05
N PHE A 112 7.11 14.19 8.41
CA PHE A 112 5.67 14.17 8.16
C PHE A 112 4.86 14.09 9.46
N LEU A 113 5.33 13.34 10.46
CA LEU A 113 4.72 13.27 11.78
C LEU A 113 4.75 14.63 12.49
N ILE A 114 5.89 15.32 12.48
CA ILE A 114 6.03 16.67 13.04
C ILE A 114 5.07 17.64 12.35
N ILE A 115 5.00 17.61 11.02
CA ILE A 115 4.08 18.46 10.26
C ILE A 115 2.62 18.10 10.56
N SER A 116 2.30 16.82 10.70
CA SER A 116 0.96 16.33 11.04
C SER A 116 0.49 16.72 12.45
N LEU A 117 1.43 16.97 13.37
CA LEU A 117 1.17 17.49 14.71
C LEU A 117 0.98 19.02 14.74
N THR A 118 1.40 19.74 13.69
CA THR A 118 1.33 21.20 13.63
C THR A 118 0.16 21.69 12.76
N PRO A 119 -0.24 22.98 12.89
CA PRO A 119 -1.26 23.58 12.03
C PRO A 119 -0.88 23.64 10.54
N LEU A 120 0.42 23.50 10.22
CA LEU A 120 0.95 23.48 8.85
C LEU A 120 0.27 22.44 7.96
N ARG A 121 -0.22 21.32 8.53
CA ARG A 121 -0.94 20.28 7.77
C ARG A 121 -2.16 20.81 7.02
N ALA A 122 -2.95 21.69 7.65
CA ALA A 122 -4.19 22.19 7.06
C ALA A 122 -3.89 23.20 5.97
N TRP A 123 -2.83 23.99 6.15
CA TRP A 123 -2.32 24.89 5.13
C TRP A 123 -1.82 24.11 3.92
N LEU A 124 -0.98 23.08 4.13
CA LEU A 124 -0.47 22.24 3.06
C LEU A 124 -1.60 21.56 2.27
N ILE A 125 -2.62 20.95 2.90
CA ILE A 125 -3.74 20.28 2.19
C ILE A 125 -4.54 21.24 1.32
N ASN A 126 -4.81 22.43 1.85
CA ASN A 126 -5.61 23.45 1.17
C ASN A 126 -4.83 24.18 0.08
N SER A 127 -3.49 24.21 0.17
CA SER A 127 -2.60 24.80 -0.83
C SER A 127 -2.42 23.94 -2.07
N ILE A 128 -2.82 22.67 -2.06
CA ILE A 128 -2.63 21.80 -3.22
C ILE A 128 -3.73 22.04 -4.26
N PRO A 129 -3.40 22.57 -5.44
CA PRO A 129 -4.36 22.73 -6.51
C PRO A 129 -4.87 21.37 -6.99
N LYS A 130 -6.16 21.31 -7.37
CA LYS A 130 -6.82 20.09 -7.84
C LYS A 130 -6.06 19.43 -8.99
N SER A 131 -5.47 20.22 -9.89
CA SER A 131 -4.67 19.73 -11.01
C SER A 131 -3.42 18.95 -10.57
N LEU A 132 -2.72 19.37 -9.51
CA LEU A 132 -1.57 18.63 -8.98
C LEU A 132 -2.02 17.32 -8.32
N LYS A 133 -3.12 17.34 -7.55
CA LYS A 133 -3.69 16.11 -6.95
C LYS A 133 -4.02 15.07 -8.02
N LEU A 134 -4.63 15.50 -9.13
CA LEU A 134 -4.98 14.62 -10.25
C LEU A 134 -3.73 14.16 -11.03
N GLY A 135 -2.76 15.04 -11.24
CA GLY A 135 -1.53 14.74 -11.97
C GLY A 135 -0.63 13.72 -11.25
N ILE A 136 -0.51 13.81 -9.93
CA ILE A 136 0.27 12.86 -9.13
C ILE A 136 -0.31 11.45 -9.24
N GLY A 137 -1.62 11.31 -9.05
CA GLY A 137 -2.29 10.01 -9.19
C GLY A 137 -2.16 9.43 -10.60
N ALA A 138 -2.31 10.26 -11.64
CA ALA A 138 -2.15 9.82 -13.03
C ALA A 138 -0.71 9.37 -13.33
N GLY A 139 0.29 10.13 -12.88
CA GLY A 139 1.71 9.81 -13.08
C GLY A 139 2.14 8.53 -12.39
N ILE A 140 1.81 8.38 -11.10
CA ILE A 140 2.11 7.16 -10.34
C ILE A 140 1.38 5.94 -10.95
N GLY A 141 0.11 6.10 -11.33
CA GLY A 141 -0.66 5.03 -11.96
C GLY A 141 -0.06 4.56 -13.29
N LEU A 142 0.32 5.48 -14.17
CA LEU A 142 1.00 5.17 -15.44
C LEU A 142 2.36 4.50 -15.22
N PHE A 143 3.13 4.97 -14.24
CA PHE A 143 4.42 4.39 -13.88
C PHE A 143 4.29 2.95 -13.37
N LEU A 144 3.35 2.70 -12.45
CA LEU A 144 3.06 1.35 -11.95
C LEU A 144 2.48 0.43 -13.02
N ALA A 145 1.68 0.96 -13.95
CA ALA A 145 1.20 0.18 -15.09
C ALA A 145 2.35 -0.29 -15.98
N LEU A 146 3.34 0.57 -16.23
CA LEU A 146 4.54 0.20 -17.00
C LEU A 146 5.36 -0.88 -16.28
N ILE A 147 5.60 -0.73 -14.98
CA ILE A 147 6.28 -1.75 -14.15
C ILE A 147 5.50 -3.07 -14.21
N GLY A 148 4.17 -3.04 -14.08
CA GLY A 148 3.32 -4.21 -14.19
C GLY A 148 3.45 -4.92 -15.54
N PHE A 149 3.50 -4.15 -16.65
CA PHE A 149 3.73 -4.72 -17.99
C PHE A 149 5.12 -5.34 -18.15
N GLN A 150 6.15 -4.75 -17.52
CA GLN A 150 7.50 -5.31 -17.51
C GLN A 150 7.56 -6.60 -16.69
N LEU A 151 6.97 -6.63 -15.48
CA LEU A 151 6.91 -7.82 -14.62
C LEU A 151 6.15 -8.99 -15.29
N MET A 152 5.11 -8.70 -16.06
CA MET A 152 4.40 -9.71 -16.85
C MET A 152 5.15 -10.15 -18.12
N GLY A 153 6.24 -9.47 -18.49
CA GLY A 153 6.97 -9.72 -19.73
C GLY A 153 6.25 -9.24 -21.00
N LEU A 154 5.21 -8.41 -20.87
CA LEU A 154 4.50 -7.81 -22.03
C LEU A 154 5.29 -6.69 -22.67
N THR A 155 6.08 -5.98 -21.88
CA THR A 155 7.03 -4.97 -22.34
C THR A 155 8.44 -5.34 -21.88
N SER A 156 9.44 -4.92 -22.65
CA SER A 156 10.85 -5.00 -22.26
C SER A 156 11.57 -3.71 -22.59
N ASP A 157 12.73 -3.51 -21.97
CA ASP A 157 13.57 -2.35 -22.26
C ASP A 157 14.10 -2.40 -23.70
N ASN A 158 14.21 -1.22 -24.31
CA ASN A 158 14.87 -1.03 -25.58
C ASN A 158 15.77 0.22 -25.52
N PRO A 159 17.05 0.11 -25.89
CA PRO A 159 18.00 1.22 -25.75
C PRO A 159 17.72 2.43 -26.65
N VAL A 160 16.85 2.29 -27.66
CA VAL A 160 16.54 3.35 -28.64
C VAL A 160 15.16 3.95 -28.40
N VAL A 161 14.14 3.12 -28.15
CA VAL A 161 12.74 3.57 -28.00
C VAL A 161 12.22 3.49 -26.56
N LEU A 162 13.10 3.18 -25.60
CA LEU A 162 12.84 2.97 -24.17
C LEU A 162 12.01 1.71 -23.88
N VAL A 163 10.95 1.45 -24.63
CA VAL A 163 10.04 0.32 -24.44
C VAL A 163 9.80 -0.41 -25.75
N GLN A 164 9.93 -1.74 -25.74
CA GLN A 164 9.53 -2.62 -26.84
C GLN A 164 8.56 -3.69 -26.35
N LEU A 165 7.90 -4.37 -27.30
CA LEU A 165 7.06 -5.52 -27.00
C LEU A 165 7.94 -6.67 -26.48
N GLY A 166 7.51 -7.29 -25.38
CA GLY A 166 8.18 -8.46 -24.81
C GLY A 166 7.93 -9.74 -25.62
N ASP A 167 8.55 -10.83 -25.20
CA ASP A 167 8.47 -12.11 -25.90
C ASP A 167 7.15 -12.84 -25.58
N LEU A 168 6.20 -12.74 -26.52
CA LEU A 168 4.89 -13.41 -26.46
C LEU A 168 4.97 -14.92 -26.71
N SER A 169 6.12 -15.45 -27.09
CA SER A 169 6.32 -16.91 -27.26
C SER A 169 6.40 -17.63 -25.91
N LYS A 170 6.68 -16.89 -24.83
CA LYS A 170 6.80 -17.46 -23.49
C LYS A 170 5.41 -17.73 -22.88
N PRO A 171 5.13 -18.96 -22.41
CA PRO A 171 3.85 -19.30 -21.80
C PRO A 171 3.49 -18.42 -20.60
N LEU A 172 4.48 -18.01 -19.80
CA LEU A 172 4.30 -17.13 -18.65
C LEU A 172 3.80 -15.73 -19.05
N THR A 173 4.28 -15.16 -20.14
CA THR A 173 3.83 -13.85 -20.65
C THR A 173 2.36 -13.90 -21.05
N LEU A 174 1.97 -14.97 -21.77
CA LEU A 174 0.58 -15.19 -22.17
C LEU A 174 -0.32 -15.44 -20.96
N LEU A 175 0.17 -16.18 -19.96
CA LEU A 175 -0.53 -16.41 -18.71
C LEU A 175 -0.75 -15.11 -17.93
N GLY A 176 0.26 -14.25 -17.83
CA GLY A 176 0.15 -12.92 -17.23
C GLY A 176 -0.85 -12.02 -17.96
N ALA A 177 -0.79 -11.99 -19.30
CA ALA A 177 -1.76 -11.24 -20.11
C ALA A 177 -3.20 -11.76 -19.93
N ALA A 178 -3.38 -13.08 -19.89
CA ALA A 178 -4.68 -13.69 -19.63
C ALA A 178 -5.17 -13.39 -18.22
N ALA A 179 -4.29 -13.41 -17.21
CA ALA A 179 -4.61 -13.01 -15.84
C ALA A 179 -5.10 -11.56 -15.79
N PHE A 180 -4.38 -10.64 -16.42
CA PHE A 180 -4.75 -9.23 -16.50
C PHE A 180 -6.11 -9.02 -17.18
N ILE A 181 -6.34 -9.63 -18.34
CA ILE A 181 -7.64 -9.55 -19.05
C ILE A 181 -8.76 -10.13 -18.16
N SER A 182 -8.52 -11.26 -17.49
CA SER A 182 -9.52 -11.87 -16.59
C SER A 182 -9.89 -10.93 -15.44
N MET A 183 -8.92 -10.23 -14.85
CA MET A 183 -9.17 -9.26 -13.78
C MET A 183 -10.02 -8.08 -14.27
N ILE A 184 -9.76 -7.57 -15.48
CA ILE A 184 -10.58 -6.51 -16.10
C ILE A 184 -12.01 -7.00 -16.34
N VAL A 185 -12.19 -8.22 -16.84
CA VAL A 185 -13.51 -8.81 -17.07
C VAL A 185 -14.27 -8.95 -15.74
N MET A 186 -13.61 -9.49 -14.71
CA MET A 186 -14.19 -9.62 -13.36
C MET A 186 -14.51 -8.26 -12.72
N GLU A 187 -13.68 -7.24 -12.92
CA GLU A 187 -13.95 -5.86 -12.49
C GLU A 187 -15.21 -5.32 -13.16
N LYS A 188 -15.34 -5.51 -14.48
CA LYS A 188 -16.52 -5.08 -15.24
C LYS A 188 -17.80 -5.81 -14.81
N MET A 189 -17.65 -7.07 -14.37
CA MET A 189 -18.72 -7.87 -13.77
C MET A 189 -19.01 -7.51 -12.29
N LYS A 190 -18.25 -6.57 -11.71
CA LYS A 190 -18.36 -6.10 -10.31
C LYS A 190 -18.14 -7.23 -9.29
N ILE A 191 -17.27 -8.19 -9.60
CA ILE A 191 -16.89 -9.27 -8.68
C ILE A 191 -15.90 -8.71 -7.65
N LYS A 192 -16.24 -8.83 -6.37
CA LYS A 192 -15.37 -8.37 -5.27
C LYS A 192 -14.13 -9.26 -5.14
N GLY A 193 -12.96 -8.67 -4.95
CA GLY A 193 -11.70 -9.41 -4.82
C GLY A 193 -11.21 -10.02 -6.13
N ASN A 194 -11.66 -9.49 -7.27
CA ASN A 194 -11.24 -9.88 -8.62
C ASN A 194 -9.72 -10.00 -8.79
N ILE A 195 -8.93 -9.09 -8.21
CA ILE A 195 -7.46 -9.14 -8.28
C ILE A 195 -6.95 -10.41 -7.61
N ILE A 196 -7.41 -10.73 -6.39
CA ILE A 196 -7.01 -11.95 -5.67
C ILE A 196 -7.48 -13.20 -6.41
N ILE A 197 -8.74 -13.22 -6.89
CA ILE A 197 -9.27 -14.36 -7.64
C ILE A 197 -8.42 -14.61 -8.88
N GLY A 198 -8.03 -13.54 -9.59
CA GLY A 198 -7.13 -13.62 -10.73
C GLY A 198 -5.76 -14.18 -10.35
N ILE A 199 -5.13 -13.65 -9.30
CA ILE A 199 -3.83 -14.15 -8.82
C ILE A 199 -3.93 -15.64 -8.49
N VAL A 200 -4.88 -16.04 -7.62
CA VAL A 200 -5.01 -17.44 -7.18
C VAL A 200 -5.31 -18.38 -8.35
N ALA A 201 -6.27 -18.04 -9.22
CA ALA A 201 -6.65 -18.90 -10.33
C ALA A 201 -5.49 -19.10 -11.31
N PHE A 202 -4.77 -18.04 -11.67
CA PHE A 202 -3.66 -18.12 -12.61
C PHE A 202 -2.39 -18.68 -11.97
N SER A 203 -2.17 -18.51 -10.67
CA SER A 203 -1.13 -19.23 -9.91
C SER A 203 -1.38 -20.74 -9.91
N ILE A 204 -2.62 -21.19 -9.71
CA ILE A 204 -2.97 -22.63 -9.80
C ILE A 204 -2.68 -23.16 -11.20
N ILE A 205 -3.05 -22.42 -12.25
CA ILE A 205 -2.73 -22.81 -13.63
C ILE A 205 -1.21 -22.87 -13.85
N ALA A 206 -0.45 -21.92 -13.31
CA ALA A 206 1.01 -21.90 -13.40
C ALA A 206 1.64 -23.12 -12.69
N TRP A 207 1.16 -23.48 -11.51
CA TRP A 207 1.63 -24.65 -10.75
C TRP A 207 1.31 -25.95 -11.48
N LEU A 208 0.08 -26.11 -11.97
CA LEU A 208 -0.33 -27.30 -12.73
C LEU A 208 0.39 -27.42 -14.08
N GLY A 209 0.73 -26.28 -14.70
CA GLY A 209 1.52 -26.23 -15.93
C GLY A 209 3.02 -26.46 -15.73
N GLY A 210 3.49 -26.58 -14.48
CA GLY A 210 4.92 -26.73 -14.15
C GLY A 210 5.75 -25.48 -14.42
N TRP A 211 5.12 -24.31 -14.55
CA TRP A 211 5.78 -23.03 -14.80
C TRP A 211 6.09 -22.24 -13.52
N ALA A 212 5.53 -22.66 -12.38
CA ALA A 212 5.79 -22.08 -11.07
C ALA A 212 6.01 -23.18 -10.02
N ASN A 213 6.87 -22.91 -9.04
CA ASN A 213 7.19 -23.87 -7.97
C ASN A 213 6.18 -23.72 -6.83
N PHE A 214 5.52 -24.82 -6.47
CA PHE A 214 4.64 -24.83 -5.32
C PHE A 214 5.43 -25.13 -4.03
N ASN A 215 5.74 -24.09 -3.26
CA ASN A 215 6.51 -24.21 -2.02
C ASN A 215 5.65 -24.48 -0.76
N GLY A 216 4.37 -24.79 -0.94
CA GLY A 216 3.43 -25.11 0.14
C GLY A 216 2.34 -24.05 0.34
N VAL A 217 1.54 -24.20 1.40
CA VAL A 217 0.44 -23.28 1.75
C VAL A 217 0.72 -22.50 3.02
N VAL A 218 1.32 -23.16 4.02
CA VAL A 218 1.57 -22.58 5.35
C VAL A 218 3.01 -22.79 5.75
N SER A 219 3.69 -21.73 6.18
CA SER A 219 5.02 -21.80 6.81
C SER A 219 5.12 -20.87 8.01
N SER A 220 6.21 -21.01 8.77
CA SER A 220 6.63 -19.94 9.68
C SER A 220 6.88 -18.66 8.88
N PRO A 221 6.54 -17.49 9.41
CA PRO A 221 6.86 -16.21 8.77
C PRO A 221 8.37 -16.12 8.53
N PRO A 222 8.80 -15.64 7.35
CA PRO A 222 10.22 -15.41 7.10
C PRO A 222 10.83 -14.45 8.13
N PRO A 223 12.12 -14.61 8.49
CA PRO A 223 12.77 -13.74 9.46
C PRO A 223 12.82 -12.29 8.96
N MET A 224 12.58 -11.33 9.86
CA MET A 224 12.67 -9.90 9.52
C MET A 224 14.13 -9.45 9.44
N THR A 225 14.73 -9.58 8.26
CA THR A 225 16.12 -9.22 7.97
C THR A 225 16.39 -7.71 8.02
N HIS A 226 15.36 -6.87 7.84
CA HIS A 226 15.48 -5.40 7.84
C HIS A 226 14.94 -4.71 9.09
N LEU A 227 14.75 -5.45 10.18
CA LEU A 227 14.30 -4.86 11.44
C LEU A 227 15.40 -3.96 12.04
N PHE A 228 15.12 -2.68 12.26
CA PHE A 228 16.07 -1.67 12.75
C PHE A 228 17.34 -1.49 11.88
N THR A 229 17.31 -1.83 10.60
CA THR A 229 18.50 -1.71 9.72
C THR A 229 18.67 -0.34 9.08
N PHE A 230 17.91 0.67 9.49
CA PHE A 230 17.98 2.02 8.92
C PHE A 230 19.31 2.73 9.22
N ASP A 231 19.87 3.43 8.21
CA ASP A 231 21.07 4.25 8.36
C ASP A 231 20.72 5.75 8.42
N LEU A 232 20.75 6.32 9.62
CA LEU A 232 20.52 7.75 9.85
C LEU A 232 21.71 8.62 9.44
N GLY A 233 22.93 8.08 9.46
CA GLY A 233 24.14 8.81 9.09
C GLY A 233 24.14 9.14 7.60
N ALA A 234 23.81 8.15 6.76
CA ALA A 234 23.64 8.33 5.33
C ALA A 234 22.37 9.15 4.98
N ALA A 235 21.27 8.96 5.72
CA ALA A 235 20.03 9.70 5.49
C ALA A 235 20.18 11.22 5.69
N LEU A 236 21.10 11.66 6.56
CA LEU A 236 21.37 13.08 6.79
C LEU A 236 22.40 13.69 5.83
N SER A 237 22.89 12.93 4.85
CA SER A 237 23.77 13.45 3.80
C SER A 237 23.04 14.43 2.88
N ALA A 238 23.78 15.39 2.29
CA ALA A 238 23.22 16.41 1.41
C ALA A 238 22.48 15.83 0.19
N SER A 239 22.91 14.68 -0.31
CA SER A 239 22.26 13.99 -1.43
C SER A 239 20.95 13.31 -1.02
N MET A 240 20.84 12.82 0.22
CA MET A 240 19.61 12.20 0.73
C MET A 240 18.53 13.21 1.12
N VAL A 241 18.86 14.48 1.34
CA VAL A 241 17.86 15.53 1.61
C VAL A 241 16.85 15.63 0.47
N THR A 242 17.29 15.53 -0.79
CA THR A 242 16.39 15.55 -1.95
C THR A 242 15.47 14.34 -1.95
N VAL A 243 15.99 13.15 -1.63
CA VAL A 243 15.21 11.91 -1.54
C VAL A 243 14.16 12.01 -0.43
N ILE A 244 14.55 12.46 0.77
CA ILE A 244 13.66 12.67 1.92
C ILE A 244 12.56 13.65 1.56
N PHE A 245 12.91 14.76 0.91
CA PHE A 245 11.95 15.76 0.48
C PHE A 245 10.97 15.18 -0.53
N THR A 246 11.44 14.43 -1.53
CA THR A 246 10.58 13.76 -2.51
C THR A 246 9.66 12.74 -1.83
N LEU A 247 10.18 11.87 -0.96
CA LEU A 247 9.41 10.90 -0.19
C LEU A 247 8.32 11.58 0.64
N PHE A 248 8.68 12.65 1.35
CA PHE A 248 7.74 13.45 2.13
C PHE A 248 6.60 13.99 1.26
N PHE A 249 6.91 14.57 0.11
CA PHE A 249 5.87 15.13 -0.76
C PHE A 249 4.98 14.05 -1.39
N ILE A 250 5.55 12.94 -1.84
CA ILE A 250 4.78 11.82 -2.39
C ILE A 250 3.84 11.26 -1.32
N ASP A 251 4.35 10.95 -0.12
CA ASP A 251 3.56 10.44 1.01
C ASP A 251 2.46 11.43 1.41
N PHE A 252 2.82 12.70 1.56
CA PHE A 252 1.87 13.75 1.89
C PHE A 252 0.71 13.83 0.90
N PHE A 253 1.01 13.81 -0.40
CA PHE A 253 0.00 13.91 -1.45
C PHE A 253 -0.83 12.64 -1.58
N ASP A 254 -0.23 11.46 -1.40
CA ASP A 254 -0.93 10.18 -1.46
C ASP A 254 -1.93 10.08 -0.31
N THR A 255 -1.48 10.31 0.93
CA THR A 255 -2.34 10.30 2.12
C THR A 255 -3.46 11.34 2.01
N ALA A 256 -3.16 12.57 1.62
CA ALA A 256 -4.17 13.62 1.48
C ALA A 256 -5.18 13.31 0.36
N GLY A 257 -4.71 12.82 -0.78
CA GLY A 257 -5.54 12.44 -1.93
C GLY A 257 -6.46 11.28 -1.59
N THR A 258 -5.90 10.23 -0.99
CA THR A 258 -6.63 9.02 -0.63
C THR A 258 -7.65 9.28 0.48
N LEU A 259 -7.28 9.97 1.56
CA LEU A 259 -8.23 10.34 2.61
C LEU A 259 -9.35 11.23 2.08
N THR A 260 -9.06 12.13 1.15
CA THR A 260 -10.08 12.94 0.48
C THR A 260 -11.03 12.07 -0.35
N SER A 261 -10.49 11.11 -1.11
CA SER A 261 -11.28 10.17 -1.90
C SER A 261 -12.19 9.31 -1.01
N VAL A 262 -11.63 8.70 0.04
CA VAL A 262 -12.39 7.88 0.99
C VAL A 262 -13.42 8.72 1.74
N ALA A 263 -13.10 9.96 2.12
CA ALA A 263 -14.05 10.86 2.78
C ALA A 263 -15.26 11.19 1.91
N ASN A 264 -15.06 11.40 0.60
CA ASN A 264 -16.16 11.59 -0.35
C ASN A 264 -17.10 10.37 -0.35
N VAL A 265 -16.54 9.16 -0.45
CA VAL A 265 -17.33 7.92 -0.48
C VAL A 265 -17.99 7.62 0.86
N ALA A 266 -17.34 7.99 1.98
CA ALA A 266 -17.85 7.76 3.32
C ALA A 266 -18.86 8.81 3.80
N GLY A 267 -19.11 9.87 3.02
CA GLY A 267 -19.98 10.98 3.41
C GLY A 267 -19.42 11.78 4.60
N LYS A 268 -18.09 11.90 4.69
CA LYS A 268 -17.38 12.58 5.80
C LYS A 268 -17.05 14.05 5.53
N ILE A 269 -17.44 14.56 4.37
CA ILE A 269 -17.29 15.96 4.02
C ILE A 269 -18.46 16.73 4.62
N GLY A 270 -18.15 17.67 5.50
CA GLY A 270 -19.13 18.56 6.13
C GLY A 270 -19.73 19.54 5.12
N SER A 271 -20.81 20.20 5.55
CA SER A 271 -21.45 21.27 4.76
C SER A 271 -20.54 22.49 4.54
N ASP A 272 -19.50 22.64 5.35
CA ASP A 272 -18.44 23.66 5.23
C ASP A 272 -17.31 23.25 4.26
N GLY A 273 -17.43 22.08 3.61
CA GLY A 273 -16.42 21.53 2.72
C GLY A 273 -15.21 20.91 3.45
N LYS A 274 -15.19 20.88 4.78
CA LYS A 274 -14.09 20.29 5.56
C LYS A 274 -14.33 18.81 5.83
N ILE A 275 -13.24 18.04 5.88
CA ILE A 275 -13.29 16.62 6.15
C ILE A 275 -13.23 16.40 7.67
N LYS A 276 -14.22 15.69 8.21
CA LYS A 276 -14.32 15.41 9.64
C LYS A 276 -13.26 14.41 10.11
N ASP A 277 -12.56 14.76 11.21
CA ASP A 277 -11.53 13.94 11.86
C ASP A 277 -10.35 13.55 10.93
N ILE A 278 -10.10 14.27 9.83
CA ILE A 278 -9.03 13.92 8.88
C ILE A 278 -7.65 13.92 9.53
N ASP A 279 -7.47 14.78 10.51
CA ASP A 279 -6.27 14.92 11.30
C ASP A 279 -5.86 13.64 12.04
N LYS A 280 -6.84 12.92 12.57
CA LYS A 280 -6.57 11.65 13.26
C LYS A 280 -6.11 10.58 12.29
N ALA A 281 -6.68 10.56 11.09
CA ALA A 281 -6.29 9.62 10.04
C ALA A 281 -4.87 9.92 9.53
N MET A 282 -4.54 11.19 9.26
CA MET A 282 -3.19 11.58 8.86
C MET A 282 -2.13 11.33 9.94
N LEU A 283 -2.48 11.54 11.21
CA LEU A 283 -1.54 11.24 12.28
C LEU A 283 -1.33 9.72 12.41
N SER A 284 -2.38 8.92 12.27
CA SER A 284 -2.26 7.46 12.21
C SER A 284 -1.32 7.03 11.08
N ASP A 285 -1.46 7.65 9.91
CA ASP A 285 -0.65 7.42 8.73
C ASP A 285 0.83 7.74 8.95
N SER A 286 1.15 8.97 9.38
CA SER A 286 2.53 9.38 9.67
C SER A 286 3.22 8.55 10.78
N VAL A 287 2.51 8.19 11.85
CA VAL A 287 3.04 7.28 12.89
C VAL A 287 3.29 5.89 12.30
N SER A 288 2.41 5.43 11.41
CA SER A 288 2.56 4.13 10.74
C SER A 288 3.74 4.11 9.79
N THR A 289 4.05 5.20 9.10
CA THR A 289 5.26 5.34 8.28
C THR A 289 6.51 5.19 9.12
N VAL A 290 6.59 5.88 10.27
CA VAL A 290 7.73 5.75 11.19
C VAL A 290 7.86 4.31 11.68
N ALA A 291 6.75 3.68 12.07
CA ALA A 291 6.76 2.28 12.49
C ALA A 291 7.14 1.30 11.36
N GLY A 292 6.66 1.53 10.14
CA GLY A 292 6.98 0.73 8.96
C GLY A 292 8.47 0.77 8.60
N ALA A 293 9.07 1.97 8.63
CA ALA A 293 10.50 2.14 8.41
C ALA A 293 11.35 1.36 9.43
N VAL A 294 10.94 1.39 10.71
CA VAL A 294 11.59 0.63 11.78
C VAL A 294 11.45 -0.89 11.58
N LEU A 295 10.27 -1.34 11.10
CA LEU A 295 10.00 -2.75 10.79
C LEU A 295 10.72 -3.24 9.54
N GLY A 296 11.29 -2.35 8.73
CA GLY A 296 12.05 -2.71 7.53
C GLY A 296 11.23 -2.73 6.25
N THR A 297 10.13 -1.98 6.20
CA THR A 297 9.34 -1.76 4.98
C THR A 297 9.32 -0.29 4.58
N SER A 298 8.95 -0.01 3.33
CA SER A 298 8.71 1.35 2.84
C SER A 298 7.57 2.07 3.59
N THR A 299 7.42 3.36 3.30
CA THR A 299 6.37 4.25 3.80
C THR A 299 4.98 3.59 3.79
N VAL A 300 4.26 3.68 4.91
CA VAL A 300 2.92 3.12 5.09
C VAL A 300 1.90 4.24 4.92
N THR A 301 1.01 4.08 3.95
CA THR A 301 0.00 5.09 3.63
C THR A 301 -1.41 4.51 3.67
N THR A 302 -2.39 5.40 3.62
CA THR A 302 -3.80 5.10 3.54
C THR A 302 -4.17 4.64 2.13
N TYR A 303 -4.99 3.58 2.03
CA TYR A 303 -5.36 2.97 0.75
C TYR A 303 -6.73 3.40 0.24
N VAL A 304 -6.84 3.67 -1.06
CA VAL A 304 -8.07 4.11 -1.73
C VAL A 304 -9.09 2.97 -1.86
N GLU A 305 -8.59 1.74 -1.84
CA GLU A 305 -9.28 0.46 -1.73
C GLU A 305 -10.26 0.42 -0.54
N SER A 306 -10.00 1.23 0.49
CA SER A 306 -10.93 1.47 1.60
C SER A 306 -12.32 1.89 1.13
N ALA A 307 -12.44 2.51 -0.05
CA ALA A 307 -13.72 2.81 -0.68
C ALA A 307 -14.59 1.56 -0.92
N ALA A 308 -14.01 0.38 -1.13
CA ALA A 308 -14.73 -0.88 -1.27
C ALA A 308 -15.45 -1.27 0.03
N GLY A 309 -14.75 -1.22 1.18
CA GLY A 309 -15.36 -1.45 2.49
C GLY A 309 -16.36 -0.38 2.87
N VAL A 310 -16.08 0.89 2.53
CA VAL A 310 -17.04 1.98 2.74
C VAL A 310 -18.33 1.77 1.95
N LYS A 311 -18.24 1.32 0.69
CA LYS A 311 -19.42 0.95 -0.11
C LYS A 311 -20.15 -0.27 0.45
N ALA A 312 -19.45 -1.18 1.13
CA ALA A 312 -20.05 -2.29 1.86
C ALA A 312 -20.69 -1.89 3.20
N GLY A 313 -20.62 -0.61 3.58
CA GLY A 313 -21.26 -0.07 4.79
C GLY A 313 -20.31 0.23 5.94
N GLY A 314 -19.00 0.03 5.78
CA GLY A 314 -18.00 0.37 6.79
C GLY A 314 -17.95 1.87 7.08
N ARG A 315 -17.97 2.24 8.35
CA ARG A 315 -18.01 3.63 8.82
C ARG A 315 -17.06 3.91 9.98
N THR A 316 -16.45 2.90 10.58
CA THR A 316 -15.65 3.05 11.80
C THR A 316 -14.29 2.34 11.69
N GLY A 317 -13.42 2.58 12.65
CA GLY A 317 -12.13 1.90 12.81
C GLY A 317 -12.26 0.41 13.09
N MET A 318 -13.46 -0.12 13.32
CA MET A 318 -13.69 -1.58 13.33
C MET A 318 -13.35 -2.20 11.97
N THR A 319 -13.65 -1.50 10.87
CA THR A 319 -13.21 -1.90 9.53
C THR A 319 -11.68 -2.02 9.49
N SER A 320 -10.94 -1.03 10.00
CA SER A 320 -9.47 -1.05 10.09
C SER A 320 -8.96 -2.20 10.95
N LEU A 321 -9.59 -2.48 12.08
CA LEU A 321 -9.23 -3.59 12.96
C LEU A 321 -9.28 -4.94 12.23
N VAL A 322 -10.34 -5.17 11.45
CA VAL A 322 -10.53 -6.41 10.68
C VAL A 322 -9.48 -6.53 9.57
N ILE A 323 -9.15 -5.43 8.90
CA ILE A 323 -8.07 -5.40 7.90
C ILE A 323 -6.73 -5.79 8.54
N GLY A 324 -6.41 -5.21 9.70
CA GLY A 324 -5.17 -5.52 10.41
C GLY A 324 -5.07 -6.99 10.84
N ILE A 325 -6.18 -7.58 11.30
CA ILE A 325 -6.25 -9.02 11.59
C ILE A 325 -6.01 -9.83 10.30
N GLY A 326 -6.60 -9.42 9.17
CA GLY A 326 -6.37 -10.06 7.88
C GLY A 326 -4.88 -10.09 7.49
N PHE A 327 -4.18 -8.97 7.65
CA PHE A 327 -2.73 -8.91 7.40
C PHE A 327 -1.91 -9.79 8.35
N LEU A 328 -2.28 -9.90 9.63
CA LEU A 328 -1.63 -10.84 10.53
C LEU A 328 -1.84 -12.30 10.11
N LEU A 329 -3.03 -12.65 9.59
CA LEU A 329 -3.29 -13.99 9.09
C LEU A 329 -2.44 -14.30 7.86
N CYS A 330 -2.17 -13.31 7.00
CA CYS A 330 -1.28 -13.44 5.83
C CYS A 330 0.14 -13.89 6.16
N LEU A 331 0.64 -13.64 7.37
CA LEU A 331 1.99 -14.05 7.79
C LEU A 331 2.22 -15.56 7.66
N PHE A 332 1.17 -16.35 7.88
CA PHE A 332 1.26 -17.81 7.78
C PHE A 332 1.19 -18.31 6.35
N PHE A 333 0.79 -17.47 5.40
CA PHE A 333 0.59 -17.82 3.98
C PHE A 333 1.77 -17.38 3.08
N SER A 334 2.94 -17.10 3.66
CA SER A 334 4.15 -16.73 2.89
C SER A 334 4.54 -17.72 1.79
N PRO A 335 4.33 -19.05 1.89
CA PRO A 335 4.68 -19.97 0.79
C PRO A 335 3.87 -19.76 -0.49
N LEU A 336 2.67 -19.16 -0.38
CA LEU A 336 1.85 -18.81 -1.54
C LEU A 336 2.40 -17.61 -2.33
N ALA A 337 3.42 -16.92 -1.79
CA ALA A 337 4.03 -15.75 -2.40
C ALA A 337 5.18 -16.05 -3.35
N THR A 338 5.28 -17.29 -3.85
CA THR A 338 6.39 -17.78 -4.68
C THR A 338 5.97 -18.17 -6.09
#